data_AF-A0A2C6BWT3-F1
#
_entry.id   AF-A0A2C6BWT3-F1
#
_cell.length_a   1.000
_cell.length_b   1.000
_cell.length_c   1.000
_cell.angle_alpha   90.00
_cell.angle_beta   90.00
_cell.angle_gamma   90.00
#
_symmetry.space_group_name_H-M   'P 1'
#
loop_
_entity.id
_entity.type
_entity.pdbx_description
1 polymer ?
#
loop_
_entity_poly.entity_id
_entity_poly.type
_entity_poly.pdbx_seq_one_letter_code
_entity_poly.pdbx_strand_id
1 'polypeptide(L)'
;MRLLVILSSLLLILLSACDVENEFVTGDGVNLRFEVDTLRFDTVFTDVGSATRFFKVYNEGSEPVQIDRIELAGMTGVRFDLNVDGTQGPVVEDVIIWENDSIYVFVEVTVDPTAPENVSPFVVEDQVQFTTGERVNPVLLEAFGQNANYRGVPGLIGLVDSCIDGRIIWTDDLPYVVYGAQFVNECILEMQAGTRVYMHGGVARNETFGIFNDGFIFVLEGSSIEILGTREEPVIIQTDRLEERFQDEPGQYLGIILGPNSVGNRIEHAQLLHGIQGIVVDSLAELEISNTRIAYTLGSAISGRNGTVLAENCLFHDNFGNTIQFIQGARLRLDHCTLANYGTDASALVLQNFECFDEECENFAVVPVQLLVRNSIIAGSRSDELRFIDGVDPPDPLAFQVEIINSVVRVEDLLEQEEGRYADFFETLCQGCYNLQPFDPLFLSLDEDDYHLDTLSVAEELGQTVIPGLELDLEGIVRMEPVDAGALEREEN
;
A
#
# COMPACT_ATOMS: atom_id res chain seq x y z
N MET A 1 67.74 22.88 -39.11
CA MET A 1 68.11 21.79 -38.18
C MET A 1 67.22 21.75 -36.95
N ARG A 2 67.05 22.84 -36.17
CA ARG A 2 66.16 22.86 -34.98
C ARG A 2 64.67 22.53 -35.26
N LEU A 3 64.09 23.04 -36.36
CA LEU A 3 62.70 22.75 -36.72
C LEU A 3 62.47 21.28 -37.13
N LEU A 4 63.47 20.65 -37.74
CA LEU A 4 63.41 19.25 -38.17
C LEU A 4 63.50 18.28 -36.98
N VAL A 5 64.28 18.64 -35.96
CA VAL A 5 64.36 17.89 -34.70
C VAL A 5 63.04 17.99 -33.94
N ILE A 6 62.43 19.18 -33.87
CA ILE A 6 61.12 19.38 -33.21
C ILE A 6 60.01 18.62 -33.92
N LEU A 7 59.96 18.65 -35.26
CA LEU A 7 58.96 17.92 -36.05
C LEU A 7 59.16 16.40 -35.94
N SER A 8 60.42 15.94 -35.90
CA SER A 8 60.77 14.53 -35.68
C SER A 8 60.38 14.06 -34.27
N SER A 9 60.61 14.87 -33.23
CA SER A 9 60.19 14.54 -31.87
C SER A 9 58.67 14.56 -31.69
N LEU A 10 57.95 15.47 -32.36
CA LEU A 10 56.49 15.50 -32.33
C LEU A 10 55.87 14.30 -33.05
N LEU A 11 56.47 13.85 -34.15
CA LEU A 11 56.05 12.65 -34.87
C LEU A 11 56.30 11.37 -34.05
N LEU A 12 57.38 11.32 -33.26
CA LEU A 12 57.66 10.22 -32.34
C LEU A 12 56.68 10.15 -31.17
N ILE A 13 56.17 11.29 -30.68
CA ILE A 13 55.15 11.35 -29.63
C ILE A 13 53.76 10.97 -30.18
N LEU A 14 53.47 11.28 -31.44
CA LEU A 14 52.22 10.86 -32.11
C LEU A 14 52.19 9.36 -32.47
N LEU A 15 53.34 8.69 -32.50
CA LEU A 15 53.46 7.24 -32.72
C LEU A 15 53.50 6.43 -31.42
N SER A 16 53.59 7.08 -30.27
CA SER A 16 53.45 6.46 -28.95
C SER A 16 52.02 6.63 -28.42
N ALA A 17 51.04 6.13 -29.17
CA ALA A 17 49.78 5.73 -28.56
C ALA A 17 50.01 4.32 -28.03
N CYS A 18 50.29 4.18 -26.73
CA CYS A 18 50.21 2.89 -26.08
C CYS A 18 48.73 2.48 -26.09
N ASP A 19 48.37 1.55 -26.96
CA ASP A 19 47.21 0.73 -26.72
C ASP A 19 47.61 -0.18 -25.56
N VAL A 20 46.98 0.01 -24.39
CA VAL A 20 47.12 -0.96 -23.32
C VAL A 20 46.27 -2.14 -23.78
N GLU A 21 46.89 -3.12 -24.43
CA GLU A 21 46.25 -4.43 -24.62
C GLU A 21 45.98 -4.98 -23.22
N ASN A 22 44.77 -4.75 -22.72
CA ASN A 22 44.32 -5.43 -21.52
C ASN A 22 44.14 -6.90 -21.91
N GLU A 23 45.04 -7.77 -21.45
CA GLU A 23 44.87 -9.21 -21.60
C GLU A 23 43.67 -9.62 -20.73
N PHE A 24 42.58 -10.04 -21.36
CA PHE A 24 41.42 -10.58 -20.67
C PHE A 24 41.65 -12.05 -20.36
N VAL A 25 41.31 -12.46 -19.14
CA VAL A 25 41.18 -13.89 -18.83
C VAL A 25 39.95 -14.40 -19.59
N THR A 26 40.15 -15.42 -20.40
CA THR A 26 39.14 -16.03 -21.28
C THR A 26 39.07 -17.54 -21.06
N GLY A 27 38.00 -18.17 -21.55
CA GLY A 27 37.85 -19.61 -21.55
C GLY A 27 37.81 -20.24 -20.14
N ASP A 28 38.54 -21.33 -19.95
CA ASP A 28 38.53 -22.09 -18.69
C ASP A 28 39.25 -21.39 -17.53
N GLY A 29 39.95 -20.28 -17.79
CA GLY A 29 40.58 -19.46 -16.76
C GLY A 29 39.61 -18.55 -16.00
N VAL A 30 38.43 -18.28 -16.57
CA VAL A 30 37.45 -17.35 -16.00
C VAL A 30 36.83 -17.92 -14.72
N ASN A 31 36.77 -17.16 -13.63
CA ASN A 31 36.08 -17.61 -12.42
C ASN A 31 35.05 -16.56 -12.01
N LEU A 32 33.78 -16.91 -12.12
CA LEU A 32 32.66 -16.03 -11.80
C LEU A 32 32.03 -16.44 -10.48
N ARG A 33 31.70 -15.47 -9.64
CA ARG A 33 30.82 -15.68 -8.49
C ARG A 33 29.46 -15.06 -8.80
N PHE A 34 28.39 -15.82 -8.60
CA PHE A 34 27.02 -15.35 -8.74
C PHE A 34 26.49 -14.90 -7.36
N GLU A 35 25.68 -13.85 -7.36
CA GLU A 35 24.97 -13.40 -6.16
C GLU A 35 23.97 -14.45 -5.66
N VAL A 36 23.28 -15.09 -6.62
CA VAL A 36 22.26 -16.11 -6.38
C VAL A 36 22.49 -17.30 -7.31
N ASP A 37 22.05 -18.47 -6.87
CA ASP A 37 21.94 -19.68 -7.69
C ASP A 37 20.58 -19.77 -8.41
N THR A 38 19.53 -19.22 -7.79
CA THR A 38 18.17 -19.13 -8.33
C THR A 38 17.61 -17.73 -8.15
N LEU A 39 17.16 -17.11 -9.24
CA LEU A 39 16.41 -15.86 -9.25
C LEU A 39 14.91 -16.18 -9.25
N ARG A 40 14.23 -15.87 -8.15
CA ARG A 40 12.80 -16.12 -7.97
C ARG A 40 11.95 -14.90 -8.28
N PHE A 41 10.83 -15.13 -8.96
CA PHE A 41 9.78 -14.17 -9.19
C PHE A 41 8.54 -14.65 -8.42
N ASP A 42 8.05 -13.81 -7.52
CA ASP A 42 6.78 -14.04 -6.84
C ASP A 42 5.62 -14.06 -7.83
N THR A 43 4.40 -14.33 -7.36
CA THR A 43 3.24 -14.52 -8.23
C THR A 43 3.06 -13.39 -9.26
N VAL A 44 3.18 -13.74 -10.55
CA VAL A 44 2.99 -12.86 -11.70
C VAL A 44 1.64 -13.20 -12.34
N PHE A 45 0.77 -12.20 -12.46
CA PHE A 45 -0.54 -12.38 -13.08
C PHE A 45 -0.44 -12.41 -14.62
N THR A 46 -1.10 -13.39 -15.26
CA THR A 46 -1.12 -13.63 -16.72
C THR A 46 -1.98 -12.65 -17.56
N ASP A 47 -1.46 -11.54 -18.11
CA ASP A 47 -2.01 -10.82 -19.30
C ASP A 47 -1.14 -9.58 -19.61
N VAL A 48 -0.71 -8.86 -18.56
CA VAL A 48 0.07 -7.60 -18.67
C VAL A 48 1.14 -7.46 -17.57
N GLY A 49 1.33 -8.47 -16.70
CA GLY A 49 2.34 -8.41 -15.64
C GLY A 49 3.74 -8.75 -16.16
N SER A 50 4.68 -7.81 -16.00
CA SER A 50 6.11 -8.13 -16.04
C SER A 50 6.76 -7.87 -14.70
N ALA A 51 7.48 -8.87 -14.19
CA ALA A 51 8.26 -8.73 -12.98
C ALA A 51 9.74 -8.68 -13.38
N THR A 52 10.42 -7.57 -13.07
CA THR A 52 11.86 -7.42 -13.27
C THR A 52 12.60 -7.66 -11.97
N ARG A 53 13.54 -8.61 -11.99
CA ARG A 53 14.51 -8.85 -10.92
C ARG A 53 15.92 -8.72 -11.47
N PHE A 54 16.89 -8.56 -10.59
CA PHE A 54 18.29 -8.57 -10.99
C PHE A 54 19.14 -9.36 -10.01
N PHE A 55 20.30 -9.79 -10.49
CA PHE A 55 21.38 -10.30 -9.67
C PHE A 55 22.70 -9.80 -10.23
N LYS A 56 23.74 -9.84 -9.40
CA LYS A 56 25.11 -9.49 -9.78
C LYS A 56 25.95 -10.70 -10.10
N VAL A 57 26.84 -10.51 -11.05
CA VAL A 57 27.91 -11.45 -11.38
C VAL A 57 29.23 -10.76 -11.12
N TYR A 58 30.09 -11.42 -10.35
CA TYR A 58 31.31 -10.82 -9.82
C TYR A 58 32.54 -11.46 -10.45
N ASN A 59 33.51 -10.60 -10.78
CA ASN A 59 34.89 -10.96 -10.98
C ASN A 59 35.69 -10.58 -9.74
N GLU A 60 35.93 -11.54 -8.85
CA GLU A 60 36.76 -11.34 -7.66
C GLU A 60 38.27 -11.47 -7.96
N GLY A 61 38.62 -11.69 -9.23
CA GLY A 61 40.00 -11.76 -9.71
C GLY A 61 40.67 -10.39 -9.78
N SER A 62 42.00 -10.41 -9.86
CA SER A 62 42.83 -9.22 -10.05
C SER A 62 43.07 -8.84 -11.51
N GLU A 63 42.46 -9.57 -12.45
CA GLU A 63 42.57 -9.37 -13.89
C GLU A 63 41.15 -9.29 -14.48
N PRO A 64 40.93 -8.48 -15.53
CA PRO A 64 39.63 -8.40 -16.18
C PRO A 64 39.30 -9.74 -16.87
N VAL A 65 38.05 -10.16 -16.78
CA VAL A 65 37.55 -11.40 -17.41
C VAL A 65 36.62 -11.06 -18.57
N GLN A 66 36.60 -11.90 -19.59
CA GLN A 66 35.64 -11.84 -20.67
C GLN A 66 34.78 -13.10 -20.69
N ILE A 67 33.47 -12.89 -20.64
CA ILE A 67 32.44 -13.93 -20.77
C ILE A 67 32.09 -14.02 -22.26
N ASP A 68 32.17 -15.22 -22.82
CA ASP A 68 31.96 -15.42 -24.25
C ASP A 68 30.50 -15.14 -24.62
N ARG A 69 29.56 -15.66 -23.81
CA ARG A 69 28.13 -15.53 -24.06
C ARG A 69 27.29 -15.63 -22.80
N ILE A 70 26.29 -14.76 -22.69
CA ILE A 70 25.23 -14.79 -21.68
C ILE A 70 23.90 -14.90 -22.43
N GLU A 71 23.14 -15.97 -22.20
CA GLU A 71 21.89 -16.21 -22.92
C GLU A 71 20.79 -16.83 -22.06
N LEU A 72 19.53 -16.62 -22.47
CA LEU A 72 18.39 -17.37 -21.94
C LEU A 72 18.29 -18.74 -22.63
N ALA A 73 18.10 -19.82 -21.87
CA ALA A 73 17.97 -21.15 -22.44
C ALA A 73 16.63 -21.38 -23.18
N GLY A 74 15.56 -20.69 -22.79
CA GLY A 74 14.27 -20.70 -23.49
C GLY A 74 13.52 -22.02 -23.39
N MET A 75 13.54 -22.67 -22.22
CA MET A 75 13.11 -24.06 -22.06
C MET A 75 11.59 -24.27 -21.90
N THR A 76 10.82 -23.25 -21.50
CA THR A 76 9.47 -23.45 -20.94
C THR A 76 8.33 -22.71 -21.65
N GLY A 77 8.58 -22.08 -22.79
CA GLY A 77 7.54 -21.40 -23.58
C GLY A 77 7.00 -20.10 -22.96
N VAL A 78 7.47 -19.73 -21.76
CA VAL A 78 7.26 -18.43 -21.14
C VAL A 78 8.38 -17.49 -21.57
N ARG A 79 8.02 -16.24 -21.79
CA ARG A 79 8.96 -15.25 -22.28
C ARG A 79 9.70 -14.61 -21.11
N PHE A 80 11.00 -14.84 -21.07
CA PHE A 80 11.93 -14.04 -20.28
C PHE A 80 12.64 -13.05 -21.22
N ASP A 81 12.83 -11.83 -20.75
CA ASP A 81 13.63 -10.79 -21.39
C ASP A 81 14.87 -10.53 -20.53
N LEU A 82 16.03 -10.41 -21.17
CA LEU A 82 17.34 -10.30 -20.50
C LEU A 82 17.96 -8.93 -20.79
N ASN A 83 18.58 -8.31 -19.79
CA ASN A 83 19.45 -7.15 -19.95
C ASN A 83 20.72 -7.33 -19.11
N VAL A 84 21.88 -7.29 -19.74
CA VAL A 84 23.19 -7.45 -19.10
C VAL A 84 23.92 -6.13 -19.17
N ASP A 85 24.07 -5.47 -18.03
CA ASP A 85 24.78 -4.20 -17.84
C ASP A 85 24.39 -3.11 -18.87
N GLY A 86 23.09 -3.01 -19.16
CA GLY A 86 22.52 -2.07 -20.14
C GLY A 86 22.37 -2.64 -21.56
N THR A 87 22.95 -3.81 -21.85
CA THR A 87 22.84 -4.48 -23.16
C THR A 87 21.67 -5.47 -23.16
N GLN A 88 20.70 -5.25 -24.04
CA GLN A 88 19.51 -6.10 -24.15
C GLN A 88 19.84 -7.43 -24.87
N GLY A 89 19.35 -8.55 -24.32
CA GLY A 89 19.46 -9.90 -24.85
C GLY A 89 18.46 -10.20 -25.99
N PRO A 90 18.13 -11.48 -26.26
CA PRO A 90 18.22 -12.65 -25.36
C PRO A 90 19.60 -13.32 -25.30
N VAL A 91 20.55 -12.86 -26.13
CA VAL A 91 21.95 -13.28 -26.14
C VAL A 91 22.83 -12.04 -26.10
N VAL A 92 23.78 -11.99 -25.18
CA VAL A 92 24.80 -10.94 -25.07
C VAL A 92 26.17 -11.61 -25.14
N GLU A 93 27.02 -11.16 -26.05
CA GLU A 93 28.35 -11.74 -26.30
C GLU A 93 29.45 -10.80 -25.83
N ASP A 94 30.64 -11.36 -25.58
CA ASP A 94 31.87 -10.61 -25.27
C ASP A 94 31.73 -9.63 -24.08
N VAL A 95 31.10 -10.09 -23.00
CA VAL A 95 30.85 -9.27 -21.81
C VAL A 95 32.08 -9.22 -20.92
N ILE A 96 32.60 -8.02 -20.67
CA ILE A 96 33.79 -7.79 -19.85
C ILE A 96 33.39 -7.40 -18.43
N ILE A 97 34.01 -8.04 -17.44
CA ILE A 97 33.94 -7.62 -16.03
C ILE A 97 35.36 -7.28 -15.57
N TRP A 98 35.57 -6.03 -15.16
CA TRP A 98 36.88 -5.55 -14.68
C TRP A 98 37.30 -6.22 -13.37
N GLU A 99 38.57 -6.06 -13.01
CA GLU A 99 39.12 -6.63 -11.78
C GLU A 99 38.41 -6.11 -10.53
N ASN A 100 38.04 -7.03 -9.62
CA ASN A 100 37.29 -6.75 -8.40
C ASN A 100 35.97 -5.99 -8.65
N ASP A 101 35.34 -6.21 -9.80
CA ASP A 101 34.11 -5.54 -10.22
C ASP A 101 32.95 -6.54 -10.42
N SER A 102 31.76 -5.99 -10.69
CA SER A 102 30.55 -6.75 -10.95
C SER A 102 29.69 -6.11 -12.04
N ILE A 103 28.92 -6.94 -12.74
CA ILE A 103 27.88 -6.48 -13.67
C ILE A 103 26.50 -6.77 -13.10
N TYR A 104 25.51 -5.98 -13.52
CA TYR A 104 24.10 -6.27 -13.27
C TYR A 104 23.52 -7.13 -14.39
N VAL A 105 22.74 -8.14 -14.01
CA VAL A 105 21.92 -8.93 -14.93
C VAL A 105 20.46 -8.77 -14.52
N PHE A 106 19.70 -8.04 -15.32
CA PHE A 106 18.26 -7.87 -15.16
C PHE A 106 17.54 -8.93 -15.98
N VAL A 107 16.55 -9.56 -15.37
CA VAL A 107 15.67 -10.53 -15.99
C VAL A 107 14.23 -10.10 -15.73
N GLU A 108 13.46 -10.01 -16.80
CA GLU A 108 12.04 -9.69 -16.78
C GLU A 108 11.25 -10.92 -17.25
N VAL A 109 10.21 -11.31 -16.52
CA VAL A 109 9.33 -12.42 -16.91
C VAL A 109 7.98 -11.88 -17.37
N THR A 110 7.48 -12.37 -18.50
CA THR A 110 6.12 -12.12 -18.99
C THR A 110 5.41 -13.46 -19.17
N VAL A 111 4.32 -13.67 -18.42
CA VAL A 111 3.57 -14.92 -18.44
C VAL A 111 2.39 -14.83 -19.42
N ASP A 112 2.36 -15.74 -20.41
CA ASP A 112 1.31 -15.79 -21.44
C ASP A 112 -0.01 -16.39 -20.88
N PRO A 113 -1.16 -15.70 -21.03
CA PRO A 113 -2.47 -16.13 -20.51
C PRO A 113 -3.10 -17.33 -21.22
N THR A 114 -2.50 -17.85 -22.30
CA THR A 114 -3.10 -18.94 -23.09
C THR A 114 -2.89 -20.33 -22.52
N ALA A 115 -2.22 -20.46 -21.35
CA ALA A 115 -2.20 -21.71 -20.60
C ALA A 115 -3.62 -22.04 -20.08
N PRO A 116 -4.10 -23.30 -20.19
CA PRO A 116 -5.48 -23.62 -19.83
C PRO A 116 -5.80 -23.25 -18.38
N GLU A 117 -7.01 -22.74 -18.15
CA GLU A 117 -7.56 -22.27 -16.85
C GLU A 117 -7.34 -23.26 -15.67
N ASN A 118 -7.09 -24.53 -15.98
CA ASN A 118 -6.94 -25.63 -15.02
C ASN A 118 -5.51 -25.82 -14.46
N VAL A 119 -4.55 -24.93 -14.78
CA VAL A 119 -3.14 -25.05 -14.35
C VAL A 119 -2.69 -23.87 -13.47
N SER A 120 -3.60 -23.00 -13.03
CA SER A 120 -3.27 -21.87 -12.14
C SER A 120 -3.45 -22.22 -10.65
N PRO A 121 -2.48 -21.91 -9.76
CA PRO A 121 -1.16 -21.35 -10.04
C PRO A 121 -0.18 -22.39 -10.65
N PHE A 122 0.77 -21.93 -11.48
CA PHE A 122 1.80 -22.78 -12.08
C PHE A 122 3.21 -22.24 -11.82
N VAL A 123 4.20 -23.14 -11.88
CA VAL A 123 5.62 -22.80 -11.76
C VAL A 123 6.26 -22.91 -13.13
N VAL A 124 7.06 -21.90 -13.47
CA VAL A 124 7.80 -21.79 -14.72
C VAL A 124 9.27 -21.70 -14.37
N GLU A 125 10.08 -22.57 -15.00
CA GLU A 125 11.53 -22.58 -14.82
C GLU A 125 12.25 -22.20 -16.11
N ASP A 126 13.30 -21.41 -16.05
CA ASP A 126 14.27 -21.25 -17.15
C ASP A 126 15.67 -21.03 -16.55
N GLN A 127 16.66 -20.66 -17.36
CA GLN A 127 18.00 -20.35 -16.85
C GLN A 127 18.70 -19.31 -17.71
N VAL A 128 19.47 -18.45 -17.06
CA VAL A 128 20.49 -17.61 -17.72
C VAL A 128 21.80 -18.39 -17.73
N GLN A 129 22.33 -18.68 -18.91
CA GLN A 129 23.55 -19.45 -19.12
C GLN A 129 24.74 -18.53 -19.38
N PHE A 130 25.78 -18.67 -18.57
CA PHE A 130 27.05 -17.95 -18.72
C PHE A 130 28.10 -18.91 -19.29
N THR A 131 28.49 -18.69 -20.54
CA THR A 131 29.46 -19.52 -21.26
C THR A 131 30.83 -18.88 -21.25
N THR A 132 31.83 -19.65 -20.81
CA THR A 132 33.26 -19.29 -20.81
C THR A 132 34.08 -20.52 -21.23
N GLY A 133 34.57 -20.54 -22.47
CA GLY A 133 35.27 -21.68 -23.07
C GLY A 133 34.34 -22.88 -23.21
N GLU A 134 34.69 -23.98 -22.55
CA GLU A 134 33.85 -25.20 -22.51
C GLU A 134 32.90 -25.23 -21.30
N ARG A 135 33.00 -24.26 -20.38
CA ARG A 135 32.17 -24.20 -19.17
C ARG A 135 30.91 -23.37 -19.39
N VAL A 136 29.79 -23.90 -18.92
CA VAL A 136 28.50 -23.21 -18.83
C VAL A 136 28.08 -23.21 -17.38
N ASN A 137 27.92 -22.02 -16.79
CA ASN A 137 27.39 -21.84 -15.45
C ASN A 137 25.97 -21.28 -15.56
N PRO A 138 24.93 -22.02 -15.13
CA PRO A 138 23.56 -21.51 -15.15
C PRO A 138 23.22 -20.77 -13.85
N VAL A 139 22.37 -19.75 -13.97
CA VAL A 139 21.55 -19.21 -12.87
C VAL A 139 20.10 -19.57 -13.18
N LEU A 140 19.45 -20.29 -12.27
CA LEU A 140 18.07 -20.75 -12.45
C LEU A 140 17.11 -19.57 -12.33
N LEU A 141 16.05 -19.59 -13.14
CA LEU A 141 14.93 -18.66 -13.08
C LEU A 141 13.70 -19.46 -12.66
N GLU A 142 12.98 -19.01 -11.64
CA GLU A 142 11.75 -19.64 -11.15
C GLU A 142 10.67 -18.58 -10.98
N ALA A 143 9.55 -18.71 -11.72
CA ALA A 143 8.44 -17.76 -11.66
C ALA A 143 7.12 -18.49 -11.36
N PHE A 144 6.33 -17.92 -10.45
CA PHE A 144 4.98 -18.40 -10.14
C PHE A 144 3.97 -17.62 -10.98
N GLY A 145 3.21 -18.27 -11.85
CA GLY A 145 2.14 -17.66 -12.63
C GLY A 145 0.77 -17.90 -12.00
N GLN A 146 -0.10 -16.90 -12.00
CA GLN A 146 -1.50 -17.05 -11.57
C GLN A 146 -2.45 -16.39 -12.56
N ASN A 147 -3.50 -17.12 -12.96
CA ASN A 147 -4.58 -16.58 -13.77
C ASN A 147 -5.45 -15.65 -12.92
N ALA A 148 -5.96 -14.58 -13.53
CA ALA A 148 -6.79 -13.58 -12.86
C ALA A 148 -7.89 -13.04 -13.78
N ASN A 149 -8.92 -12.45 -13.16
CA ASN A 149 -9.92 -11.63 -13.80
C ASN A 149 -9.39 -10.20 -13.96
N TYR A 150 -9.00 -9.82 -15.17
CA TYR A 150 -8.53 -8.47 -15.44
C TYR A 150 -9.67 -7.47 -15.60
N ARG A 151 -9.52 -6.31 -14.98
CA ARG A 151 -10.46 -5.18 -15.04
C ARG A 151 -9.70 -3.92 -15.38
N GLY A 152 -10.16 -3.21 -16.42
CA GLY A 152 -9.53 -1.98 -16.88
C GLY A 152 -8.30 -2.16 -17.75
N VAL A 153 -7.68 -1.03 -18.04
CA VAL A 153 -6.46 -0.93 -18.85
C VAL A 153 -5.56 0.14 -18.20
N PRO A 154 -4.24 -0.10 -18.07
CA PRO A 154 -3.33 0.86 -17.43
C PRO A 154 -3.45 2.27 -18.02
N GLY A 155 -3.59 3.26 -17.15
CA GLY A 155 -3.69 4.69 -17.50
C GLY A 155 -4.94 5.10 -18.28
N LEU A 156 -5.92 4.20 -18.43
CA LEU A 156 -7.21 4.49 -19.05
C LEU A 156 -8.35 4.41 -18.03
N ILE A 157 -9.47 5.00 -18.45
CA ILE A 157 -10.73 4.95 -17.71
C ILE A 157 -11.50 3.73 -18.20
N GLY A 158 -11.78 2.80 -17.29
CA GLY A 158 -12.73 1.72 -17.48
C GLY A 158 -14.03 2.01 -16.75
N LEU A 159 -15.15 1.66 -17.35
CA LEU A 159 -16.35 1.37 -16.58
C LEU A 159 -16.20 -0.07 -16.07
N VAL A 160 -16.69 -0.36 -14.86
CA VAL A 160 -16.82 -1.75 -14.43
C VAL A 160 -17.87 -2.38 -15.35
N ASP A 161 -17.41 -3.17 -16.32
CA ASP A 161 -18.25 -3.73 -17.38
C ASP A 161 -19.33 -4.68 -16.81
N SER A 162 -20.43 -4.82 -17.55
CA SER A 162 -21.45 -5.87 -17.36
C SER A 162 -22.30 -5.77 -16.07
N CYS A 163 -22.82 -4.58 -15.76
CA CYS A 163 -23.91 -4.47 -14.79
C CYS A 163 -25.16 -5.22 -15.29
N ILE A 164 -25.38 -6.44 -14.77
CA ILE A 164 -26.54 -7.28 -15.10
C ILE A 164 -27.48 -7.23 -13.91
N ASP A 165 -28.75 -6.92 -14.15
CA ASP A 165 -29.76 -6.80 -13.10
C ASP A 165 -29.41 -5.82 -11.96
N GLY A 166 -28.57 -4.81 -12.25
CA GLY A 166 -28.17 -3.77 -11.29
C GLY A 166 -26.99 -4.14 -10.40
N ARG A 167 -26.32 -5.28 -10.64
CA ARG A 167 -25.20 -5.74 -9.82
C ARG A 167 -24.07 -6.34 -10.66
N ILE A 168 -22.85 -6.20 -10.16
CA ILE A 168 -21.64 -6.85 -10.63
C ILE A 168 -21.08 -7.63 -9.46
N ILE A 169 -20.84 -8.92 -9.63
CA ILE A 169 -20.41 -9.82 -8.55
C ILE A 169 -18.98 -10.28 -8.83
N TRP A 170 -18.09 -10.06 -7.88
CA TRP A 170 -16.75 -10.63 -7.83
C TRP A 170 -16.71 -11.77 -6.81
N THR A 171 -16.19 -12.92 -7.23
CA THR A 171 -16.14 -14.17 -6.45
C THR A 171 -14.70 -14.58 -6.14
N ASP A 172 -14.51 -15.66 -5.38
CA ASP A 172 -13.19 -16.20 -5.04
C ASP A 172 -12.64 -17.22 -6.06
N ASP A 173 -13.37 -17.50 -7.15
CA ASP A 173 -12.97 -18.47 -8.18
C ASP A 173 -11.59 -18.17 -8.78
N LEU A 174 -11.32 -16.89 -9.05
CA LEU A 174 -10.03 -16.35 -9.51
C LEU A 174 -9.84 -14.94 -8.93
N PRO A 175 -8.60 -14.54 -8.61
CA PRO A 175 -8.33 -13.18 -8.16
C PRO A 175 -8.66 -12.15 -9.24
N TYR A 176 -8.90 -10.91 -8.84
CA TYR A 176 -9.11 -9.78 -9.73
C TYR A 176 -7.86 -8.92 -9.78
N VAL A 177 -7.45 -8.50 -10.98
CA VAL A 177 -6.38 -7.50 -11.13
C VAL A 177 -6.99 -6.26 -11.77
N VAL A 178 -6.91 -5.14 -11.06
CA VAL A 178 -7.50 -3.86 -11.44
C VAL A 178 -6.41 -2.93 -11.94
N TYR A 179 -6.53 -2.55 -13.20
CA TYR A 179 -5.73 -1.51 -13.84
C TYR A 179 -6.56 -0.26 -14.08
N GLY A 180 -5.89 0.87 -14.23
CA GLY A 180 -6.61 2.08 -14.63
C GLY A 180 -7.45 2.65 -13.48
N ALA A 181 -8.42 3.46 -13.91
CA ALA A 181 -9.52 3.92 -13.10
C ALA A 181 -10.77 3.10 -13.39
N GLN A 182 -11.34 2.43 -12.38
CA GLN A 182 -12.58 1.66 -12.52
C GLN A 182 -13.77 2.42 -11.96
N PHE A 183 -14.70 2.80 -12.82
CA PHE A 183 -15.91 3.53 -12.41
C PHE A 183 -17.10 2.58 -12.24
N VAL A 184 -17.67 2.55 -11.03
CA VAL A 184 -18.96 1.90 -10.76
C VAL A 184 -20.05 2.93 -11.05
N ASN A 185 -20.92 2.62 -12.02
CA ASN A 185 -21.97 3.52 -12.49
C ASN A 185 -23.31 2.81 -12.60
N GLU A 186 -24.36 3.40 -12.02
CA GLU A 186 -25.73 2.87 -11.97
C GLU A 186 -25.80 1.38 -11.56
N CYS A 187 -24.91 0.98 -10.64
CA CYS A 187 -24.71 -0.42 -10.28
C CYS A 187 -24.20 -0.61 -8.84
N ILE A 188 -24.39 -1.82 -8.33
CA ILE A 188 -23.73 -2.29 -7.10
C ILE A 188 -22.54 -3.18 -7.50
N LEU A 189 -21.33 -2.82 -7.06
CA LEU A 189 -20.17 -3.71 -7.13
C LEU A 189 -20.10 -4.54 -5.84
N GLU A 190 -20.45 -5.82 -5.92
CA GLU A 190 -20.41 -6.76 -4.80
C GLU A 190 -19.13 -7.63 -4.89
N MET A 191 -18.32 -7.64 -3.83
CA MET A 191 -17.20 -8.56 -3.65
C MET A 191 -17.56 -9.55 -2.56
N GLN A 192 -17.63 -10.83 -2.90
CA GLN A 192 -18.03 -11.89 -1.97
C GLN A 192 -16.86 -12.38 -1.12
N ALA A 193 -17.17 -13.10 -0.05
CA ALA A 193 -16.17 -13.71 0.84
C ALA A 193 -15.08 -14.45 0.07
N GLY A 194 -13.84 -14.34 0.55
CA GLY A 194 -12.66 -14.94 -0.08
C GLY A 194 -12.11 -14.19 -1.30
N THR A 195 -12.82 -13.20 -1.85
CA THR A 195 -12.35 -12.44 -3.02
C THR A 195 -10.97 -11.81 -2.76
N ARG A 196 -10.09 -11.94 -3.76
CA ARG A 196 -8.75 -11.33 -3.78
C ARG A 196 -8.70 -10.30 -4.89
N VAL A 197 -8.40 -9.04 -4.55
CA VAL A 197 -8.27 -7.94 -5.51
C VAL A 197 -6.86 -7.37 -5.42
N TYR A 198 -6.20 -7.31 -6.56
CA TYR A 198 -4.86 -6.77 -6.73
C TYR A 198 -4.95 -5.51 -7.56
N MET A 199 -4.57 -4.39 -6.95
CA MET A 199 -4.63 -3.07 -7.57
C MET A 199 -3.26 -2.73 -8.14
N HIS A 200 -3.23 -2.45 -9.44
CA HIS A 200 -2.03 -1.96 -10.10
C HIS A 200 -2.03 -0.44 -10.11
N GLY A 201 -1.05 0.16 -9.44
CA GLY A 201 -0.87 1.61 -9.45
C GLY A 201 0.34 2.08 -10.25
N GLY A 202 0.62 3.37 -10.10
CA GLY A 202 1.68 4.07 -10.83
C GLY A 202 1.20 5.44 -11.31
N VAL A 203 2.11 6.22 -11.90
CA VAL A 203 1.75 7.53 -12.44
C VAL A 203 1.32 7.35 -13.90
N ALA A 204 0.05 7.61 -14.16
CA ALA A 204 -0.53 7.57 -15.49
C ALA A 204 -0.69 8.98 -16.07
N ARG A 205 -0.75 9.05 -17.40
CA ARG A 205 -1.06 10.29 -18.11
C ARG A 205 -1.99 10.05 -19.29
N ASN A 206 -3.10 10.77 -19.35
CA ASN A 206 -3.99 10.76 -20.51
C ASN A 206 -4.59 12.16 -20.78
N GLU A 207 -5.30 12.31 -21.89
CA GLU A 207 -5.89 13.58 -22.32
C GLU A 207 -7.05 14.05 -21.43
N THR A 208 -7.71 13.13 -20.71
CA THR A 208 -8.91 13.40 -19.91
C THR A 208 -8.58 13.88 -18.50
N PHE A 209 -7.67 13.19 -17.81
CA PHE A 209 -7.30 13.47 -16.42
C PHE A 209 -5.94 14.18 -16.27
N GLY A 210 -5.19 14.37 -17.36
CA GLY A 210 -3.83 14.88 -17.25
C GLY A 210 -2.93 13.83 -16.61
N ILE A 211 -2.15 14.22 -15.59
CA ILE A 211 -1.29 13.32 -14.81
C ILE A 211 -2.05 12.92 -13.54
N PHE A 212 -2.16 11.63 -13.26
CA PHE A 212 -2.88 11.09 -12.11
C PHE A 212 -2.24 9.80 -11.60
N ASN A 213 -2.59 9.39 -10.38
CA ASN A 213 -2.19 8.10 -9.83
C ASN A 213 -3.21 7.03 -10.21
N ASP A 214 -2.73 5.92 -10.74
CA ASP A 214 -3.54 4.83 -11.23
C ASP A 214 -3.95 3.85 -10.13
N GLY A 215 -4.84 2.91 -10.46
CA GLY A 215 -5.25 1.83 -9.56
C GLY A 215 -6.27 2.32 -8.54
N PHE A 216 -7.46 2.70 -9.00
CA PHE A 216 -8.56 3.04 -8.09
C PHE A 216 -9.91 2.58 -8.59
N ILE A 217 -10.81 2.40 -7.62
CA ILE A 217 -12.25 2.22 -7.86
C ILE A 217 -12.96 3.51 -7.47
N PHE A 218 -13.72 4.08 -8.39
CA PHE A 218 -14.54 5.28 -8.17
C PHE A 218 -16.02 4.91 -8.23
N VAL A 219 -16.75 5.15 -7.16
CA VAL A 219 -18.20 4.89 -7.07
C VAL A 219 -18.96 6.17 -7.37
N LEU A 220 -19.75 6.18 -8.43
CA LEU A 220 -20.53 7.34 -8.86
C LEU A 220 -21.85 7.46 -8.08
N GLU A 221 -22.52 8.61 -8.24
CA GLU A 221 -23.86 8.86 -7.74
C GLU A 221 -24.82 7.74 -8.14
N GLY A 222 -25.69 7.31 -7.21
CA GLY A 222 -26.65 6.22 -7.45
C GLY A 222 -26.03 4.83 -7.57
N SER A 223 -24.74 4.69 -7.28
CA SER A 223 -23.99 3.43 -7.26
C SER A 223 -23.46 3.14 -5.86
N SER A 224 -23.16 1.88 -5.58
CA SER A 224 -22.56 1.47 -4.31
C SER A 224 -21.54 0.35 -4.48
N ILE A 225 -20.69 0.21 -3.46
CA ILE A 225 -19.78 -0.93 -3.30
C ILE A 225 -20.18 -1.73 -2.07
N GLU A 226 -20.24 -3.05 -2.20
CA GLU A 226 -20.55 -4.00 -1.14
C GLU A 226 -19.39 -5.01 -1.05
N ILE A 227 -18.48 -4.83 -0.08
CA ILE A 227 -17.40 -5.77 0.22
C ILE A 227 -17.87 -6.65 1.37
N LEU A 228 -18.19 -7.91 1.08
CA LEU A 228 -18.93 -8.82 1.96
C LEU A 228 -18.08 -10.04 2.33
N GLY A 229 -17.01 -9.80 3.07
CA GLY A 229 -16.16 -10.86 3.61
C GLY A 229 -16.81 -11.64 4.74
N THR A 230 -16.09 -12.66 5.19
CA THR A 230 -16.34 -13.29 6.50
C THR A 230 -15.04 -13.31 7.30
N ARG A 231 -15.13 -13.60 8.61
CA ARG A 231 -13.93 -13.73 9.44
C ARG A 231 -12.96 -14.79 8.90
N GLU A 232 -13.49 -15.94 8.47
CA GLU A 232 -12.68 -17.04 7.93
C GLU A 232 -12.19 -16.75 6.50
N GLU A 233 -12.97 -16.01 5.72
CA GLU A 233 -12.70 -15.70 4.31
C GLU A 233 -12.86 -14.19 4.05
N PRO A 234 -11.92 -13.37 4.55
CA PRO A 234 -12.00 -11.93 4.35
C PRO A 234 -11.75 -11.56 2.90
N VAL A 235 -12.34 -10.45 2.44
CA VAL A 235 -11.95 -9.86 1.15
C VAL A 235 -10.64 -9.09 1.34
N ILE A 236 -9.65 -9.34 0.49
CA ILE A 236 -8.37 -8.63 0.55
C ILE A 236 -8.19 -7.81 -0.73
N ILE A 237 -7.93 -6.52 -0.54
CA ILE A 237 -7.55 -5.56 -1.57
C ILE A 237 -6.13 -5.07 -1.24
N GLN A 238 -5.18 -5.32 -2.14
CA GLN A 238 -3.77 -4.98 -1.95
C GLN A 238 -3.06 -4.71 -3.28
N THR A 239 -1.77 -4.37 -3.25
CA THR A 239 -0.97 -4.20 -4.47
C THR A 239 -0.83 -5.50 -5.26
N ASP A 240 -0.68 -5.41 -6.58
CA ASP A 240 -0.26 -6.54 -7.43
C ASP A 240 1.25 -6.88 -7.31
N ARG A 241 2.01 -6.11 -6.52
CA ARG A 241 3.42 -6.33 -6.16
C ARG A 241 3.56 -7.22 -4.92
N LEU A 242 3.49 -8.53 -5.12
CA LEU A 242 3.45 -9.52 -4.03
C LEU A 242 4.81 -9.91 -3.45
N GLU A 243 5.85 -9.17 -3.83
CA GLU A 243 7.20 -9.49 -3.42
C GLU A 243 7.45 -9.08 -1.96
N GLU A 244 8.27 -9.85 -1.23
CA GLU A 244 8.54 -9.62 0.21
C GLU A 244 8.85 -8.16 0.56
N ARG A 245 9.66 -7.49 -0.25
CA ARG A 245 10.04 -6.09 -0.07
C ARG A 245 8.88 -5.08 -0.18
N PHE A 246 7.71 -5.48 -0.68
CA PHE A 246 6.53 -4.64 -0.84
C PHE A 246 5.42 -4.99 0.16
N GLN A 247 5.63 -5.98 1.04
CA GLN A 247 4.59 -6.42 1.97
C GLN A 247 4.09 -5.32 2.90
N ASP A 248 4.92 -4.32 3.20
CA ASP A 248 4.58 -3.20 4.07
C ASP A 248 4.74 -1.84 3.36
N GLU A 249 5.03 -1.84 2.05
CA GLU A 249 5.31 -0.61 1.30
C GLU A 249 4.02 0.14 0.96
N PRO A 250 3.85 1.39 1.41
CA PRO A 250 2.64 2.15 1.17
C PRO A 250 2.59 2.74 -0.25
N GLY A 251 1.41 3.22 -0.66
CA GLY A 251 1.26 4.06 -1.85
C GLY A 251 1.43 3.35 -3.19
N GLN A 252 1.18 2.03 -3.24
CA GLN A 252 1.34 1.20 -4.43
C GLN A 252 0.20 1.39 -5.45
N TYR A 253 -0.97 1.90 -5.03
CA TYR A 253 -2.12 2.25 -5.87
C TYR A 253 -2.95 3.36 -5.23
N LEU A 254 -3.86 4.02 -5.95
CA LEU A 254 -4.53 5.21 -5.41
C LEU A 254 -5.51 4.91 -4.25
N GLY A 255 -6.46 3.98 -4.40
CA GLY A 255 -7.43 3.65 -3.34
C GLY A 255 -8.87 3.43 -3.82
N ILE A 256 -9.84 3.48 -2.89
CA ILE A 256 -11.27 3.51 -3.19
C ILE A 256 -11.82 4.91 -2.98
N ILE A 257 -12.61 5.41 -3.92
CA ILE A 257 -13.22 6.74 -3.85
C ILE A 257 -14.74 6.58 -3.94
N LEU A 258 -15.43 6.92 -2.86
CA LEU A 258 -16.88 7.06 -2.81
C LEU A 258 -17.21 8.49 -3.21
N GLY A 259 -17.66 8.65 -4.45
CA GLY A 259 -17.97 9.95 -5.04
C GLY A 259 -19.24 10.58 -4.46
N PRO A 260 -19.52 11.84 -4.87
CA PRO A 260 -20.62 12.62 -4.33
C PRO A 260 -21.97 11.87 -4.35
N ASN A 261 -22.67 11.89 -3.21
CA ASN A 261 -23.96 11.22 -3.01
C ASN A 261 -23.99 9.71 -3.31
N SER A 262 -22.85 9.01 -3.27
CA SER A 262 -22.84 7.55 -3.25
C SER A 262 -23.28 7.06 -1.87
N VAL A 263 -24.38 6.30 -1.83
CA VAL A 263 -25.02 5.83 -0.59
C VAL A 263 -25.17 4.32 -0.58
N GLY A 264 -25.26 3.73 0.61
CA GLY A 264 -25.36 2.27 0.75
C GLY A 264 -24.04 1.52 0.49
N ASN A 265 -22.89 2.19 0.64
CA ASN A 265 -21.60 1.52 0.58
C ASN A 265 -21.35 0.76 1.87
N ARG A 266 -21.02 -0.53 1.75
CA ARG A 266 -20.85 -1.44 2.88
C ARG A 266 -19.58 -2.24 2.74
N ILE A 267 -18.78 -2.28 3.80
CA ILE A 267 -17.55 -3.07 3.89
C ILE A 267 -17.60 -3.88 5.18
N GLU A 268 -17.44 -5.18 5.07
CA GLU A 268 -17.48 -6.11 6.19
C GLU A 268 -16.40 -7.18 6.01
N HIS A 269 -15.62 -7.43 7.06
CA HIS A 269 -14.56 -8.45 7.06
C HIS A 269 -13.58 -8.30 5.87
N ALA A 270 -12.96 -7.13 5.77
CA ALA A 270 -12.02 -6.84 4.69
C ALA A 270 -10.61 -6.47 5.21
N GLN A 271 -9.64 -6.51 4.30
CA GLN A 271 -8.32 -5.90 4.47
C GLN A 271 -8.02 -5.03 3.25
N LEU A 272 -7.75 -3.75 3.47
CA LEU A 272 -7.37 -2.80 2.41
C LEU A 272 -5.95 -2.31 2.71
N LEU A 273 -4.99 -2.68 1.88
CA LEU A 273 -3.57 -2.53 2.15
C LEU A 273 -2.85 -1.71 1.06
N HIS A 274 -1.77 -1.02 1.39
CA HIS A 274 -0.82 -0.43 0.42
C HIS A 274 -1.35 0.74 -0.43
N GLY A 275 -2.53 1.26 -0.16
CA GLY A 275 -3.10 2.39 -0.90
C GLY A 275 -2.35 3.70 -0.67
N ILE A 276 -2.48 4.67 -1.58
CA ILE A 276 -2.12 6.06 -1.31
C ILE A 276 -3.12 6.61 -0.30
N GLN A 277 -4.40 6.36 -0.53
CA GLN A 277 -5.49 6.50 0.42
C GLN A 277 -6.15 5.13 0.59
N GLY A 278 -6.68 4.81 1.77
CA GLY A 278 -7.54 3.64 1.94
C GLY A 278 -8.88 3.87 1.24
N ILE A 279 -9.74 4.70 1.86
CA ILE A 279 -11.05 5.08 1.33
C ILE A 279 -11.24 6.60 1.42
N VAL A 280 -11.67 7.21 0.32
CA VAL A 280 -12.12 8.61 0.27
C VAL A 280 -13.65 8.64 0.27
N VAL A 281 -14.26 9.33 1.24
CA VAL A 281 -15.71 9.49 1.40
C VAL A 281 -16.07 10.95 1.12
N ASP A 282 -16.43 11.26 -0.11
CA ASP A 282 -16.58 12.64 -0.58
C ASP A 282 -18.04 13.08 -0.71
N SER A 283 -18.30 14.34 -0.34
CA SER A 283 -19.48 15.12 -0.70
C SER A 283 -20.81 14.37 -0.48
N LEU A 284 -21.16 14.13 0.78
CA LEU A 284 -22.36 13.42 1.23
C LEU A 284 -22.38 11.91 0.92
N ALA A 285 -21.25 11.32 0.54
CA ALA A 285 -21.13 9.87 0.50
C ALA A 285 -21.29 9.24 1.90
N GLU A 286 -21.80 8.02 1.94
CA GLU A 286 -22.00 7.23 3.15
C GLU A 286 -21.19 5.93 3.08
N LEU A 287 -20.55 5.55 4.19
CA LEU A 287 -19.82 4.31 4.36
C LEU A 287 -20.18 3.63 5.69
N GLU A 288 -20.63 2.38 5.62
CA GLU A 288 -20.67 1.47 6.76
C GLU A 288 -19.51 0.47 6.64
N ILE A 289 -18.60 0.47 7.61
CA ILE A 289 -17.43 -0.40 7.64
C ILE A 289 -17.37 -1.17 8.96
N SER A 290 -17.20 -2.49 8.89
CA SER A 290 -17.20 -3.36 10.06
C SER A 290 -16.15 -4.47 9.96
N ASN A 291 -15.55 -4.83 11.10
CA ASN A 291 -14.60 -5.95 11.22
C ASN A 291 -13.48 -5.90 10.16
N THR A 292 -12.96 -4.71 9.88
CA THR A 292 -12.06 -4.46 8.74
C THR A 292 -10.75 -3.86 9.19
N ARG A 293 -9.67 -4.25 8.49
CA ARG A 293 -8.33 -3.65 8.64
C ARG A 293 -8.05 -2.75 7.44
N ILE A 294 -7.54 -1.54 7.69
CA ILE A 294 -6.93 -0.70 6.64
C ILE A 294 -5.54 -0.31 7.11
N ALA A 295 -4.52 -0.65 6.32
CA ALA A 295 -3.13 -0.51 6.73
C ALA A 295 -2.18 -0.19 5.58
N TYR A 296 -0.96 0.20 5.94
CA TYR A 296 0.13 0.52 5.01
C TYR A 296 -0.29 1.57 3.97
N THR A 297 -1.00 2.61 4.39
CA THR A 297 -1.41 3.68 3.46
C THR A 297 -0.43 4.84 3.46
N LEU A 298 -0.18 5.46 2.30
CA LEU A 298 0.72 6.62 2.23
C LEU A 298 0.12 7.88 2.90
N GLY A 299 -1.21 7.96 2.93
CA GLY A 299 -1.97 9.03 3.53
C GLY A 299 -2.91 8.52 4.62
N SER A 300 -4.21 8.70 4.43
CA SER A 300 -5.24 8.33 5.40
C SER A 300 -5.86 6.97 5.09
N ALA A 301 -6.15 6.20 6.14
CA ALA A 301 -7.01 5.03 6.03
C ALA A 301 -8.41 5.43 5.55
N ILE A 302 -8.98 6.48 6.15
CA ILE A 302 -10.24 7.08 5.71
C ILE A 302 -10.08 8.59 5.64
N SER A 303 -10.40 9.19 4.50
CA SER A 303 -10.46 10.65 4.37
C SER A 303 -11.75 11.09 3.72
N GLY A 304 -12.13 12.36 3.84
CA GLY A 304 -13.34 12.81 3.18
C GLY A 304 -13.71 14.27 3.38
N ARG A 305 -14.83 14.63 2.75
CA ARG A 305 -15.45 15.95 2.87
C ARG A 305 -16.94 15.81 3.04
N ASN A 306 -17.51 16.34 4.11
CA ASN A 306 -18.95 16.27 4.38
C ASN A 306 -19.54 14.85 4.19
N GLY A 307 -18.81 13.82 4.63
CA GLY A 307 -19.20 12.42 4.49
C GLY A 307 -19.78 11.85 5.79
N THR A 308 -20.45 10.71 5.68
CA THR A 308 -20.91 9.91 6.83
C THR A 308 -20.15 8.60 6.89
N VAL A 309 -19.53 8.29 8.02
CA VAL A 309 -18.85 7.02 8.26
C VAL A 309 -19.32 6.40 9.56
N LEU A 310 -19.75 5.15 9.45
CA LEU A 310 -19.97 4.26 10.57
C LEU A 310 -18.89 3.18 10.55
N ALA A 311 -17.98 3.19 11.52
CA ALA A 311 -16.97 2.17 11.72
C ALA A 311 -17.22 1.38 13.00
N GLU A 312 -17.24 0.05 12.90
CA GLU A 312 -17.42 -0.85 14.04
C GLU A 312 -16.34 -1.95 14.01
N ASN A 313 -15.68 -2.24 15.13
CA ASN A 313 -14.62 -3.27 15.20
C ASN A 313 -13.53 -3.12 14.12
N CYS A 314 -13.04 -1.90 13.86
CA CYS A 314 -12.05 -1.67 12.80
C CYS A 314 -10.67 -1.34 13.38
N LEU A 315 -9.62 -1.87 12.74
CA LEU A 315 -8.23 -1.55 13.07
C LEU A 315 -7.60 -0.78 11.91
N PHE A 316 -7.09 0.41 12.21
CA PHE A 316 -6.44 1.30 11.27
C PHE A 316 -5.02 1.57 11.78
N HIS A 317 -4.01 1.13 11.05
CA HIS A 317 -2.61 1.23 11.48
C HIS A 317 -1.66 1.49 10.30
N ASP A 318 -0.42 1.89 10.60
CA ASP A 318 0.63 2.10 9.60
C ASP A 318 0.19 3.01 8.44
N ASN A 319 -0.43 4.13 8.81
CA ASN A 319 -0.88 5.16 7.89
C ASN A 319 0.10 6.34 7.96
N PHE A 320 0.73 6.69 6.85
CA PHE A 320 1.76 7.73 6.80
C PHE A 320 1.19 9.17 6.74
N GLY A 321 -0.12 9.33 6.94
CA GLY A 321 -0.82 10.59 7.15
C GLY A 321 -1.64 10.59 8.45
N ASN A 322 -2.72 11.37 8.48
CA ASN A 322 -3.71 11.24 9.54
C ASN A 322 -4.51 9.96 9.32
N THR A 323 -4.71 9.12 10.33
CA THR A 323 -5.46 7.85 10.17
C THR A 323 -6.87 8.10 9.60
N ILE A 324 -7.62 9.00 10.24
CA ILE A 324 -8.91 9.48 9.76
C ILE A 324 -8.89 11.01 9.66
N GLN A 325 -9.24 11.55 8.49
CA GLN A 325 -9.29 12.99 8.25
C GLN A 325 -10.56 13.41 7.52
N PHE A 326 -11.35 14.28 8.13
CA PHE A 326 -12.44 14.97 7.43
C PHE A 326 -12.28 16.48 7.50
N ILE A 327 -12.48 17.11 6.34
CA ILE A 327 -12.56 18.56 6.23
C ILE A 327 -13.94 18.95 5.74
N GLN A 328 -14.37 20.19 6.00
CA GLN A 328 -15.69 20.68 5.57
C GLN A 328 -16.86 19.82 6.10
N GLY A 329 -16.79 19.42 7.38
CA GLY A 329 -17.87 18.71 8.06
C GLY A 329 -17.80 17.19 7.92
N ALA A 330 -18.44 16.49 8.85
CA ALA A 330 -18.50 15.02 8.88
C ALA A 330 -19.56 14.52 9.85
N ARG A 331 -20.05 13.30 9.62
CA ARG A 331 -20.75 12.50 10.65
C ARG A 331 -20.02 11.18 10.83
N LEU A 332 -19.39 10.99 11.97
CA LEU A 332 -18.57 9.82 12.29
C LEU A 332 -19.11 9.11 13.53
N ARG A 333 -19.26 7.79 13.44
CA ARG A 333 -19.45 6.89 14.60
C ARG A 333 -18.36 5.84 14.56
N LEU A 334 -17.54 5.77 15.62
CA LEU A 334 -16.47 4.78 15.79
C LEU A 334 -16.73 3.97 17.05
N ASP A 335 -17.04 2.69 16.89
CA ASP A 335 -17.33 1.79 18.01
C ASP A 335 -16.32 0.64 18.00
N HIS A 336 -15.63 0.43 19.12
CA HIS A 336 -14.58 -0.59 19.21
C HIS A 336 -13.55 -0.49 18.06
N CYS A 337 -13.14 0.73 17.73
CA CYS A 337 -12.11 0.95 16.72
C CYS A 337 -10.77 1.21 17.38
N THR A 338 -9.69 0.83 16.69
CA THR A 338 -8.32 1.19 17.05
C THR A 338 -7.73 2.00 15.91
N LEU A 339 -7.43 3.26 16.18
CA LEU A 339 -6.63 4.13 15.31
C LEU A 339 -5.24 4.21 15.92
N ALA A 340 -4.27 3.52 15.32
CA ALA A 340 -2.89 3.43 15.77
C ALA A 340 -1.96 4.15 14.79
N ASN A 341 -1.69 5.43 15.05
CA ASN A 341 -0.92 6.30 14.16
C ASN A 341 0.56 6.41 14.58
N TYR A 342 1.26 5.28 14.62
CA TYR A 342 2.67 5.22 14.97
C TYR A 342 3.57 5.41 13.75
N GLY A 343 4.82 5.86 13.96
CA GLY A 343 5.79 6.04 12.87
C GLY A 343 5.59 7.27 11.98
N THR A 344 4.55 8.09 12.20
CA THR A 344 4.25 9.30 11.43
C THR A 344 4.12 10.56 12.30
N ASP A 345 4.47 11.72 11.75
CA ASP A 345 4.23 13.03 12.37
C ASP A 345 2.87 13.60 11.94
N ALA A 346 1.81 12.88 12.30
CA ALA A 346 0.44 13.25 12.02
C ALA A 346 -0.48 12.77 13.16
N SER A 347 -1.53 13.54 13.48
CA SER A 347 -2.54 13.12 14.46
C SER A 347 -3.43 12.01 13.88
N ALA A 348 -3.84 11.05 14.70
CA ALA A 348 -4.72 9.96 14.28
C ALA A 348 -6.06 10.46 13.72
N LEU A 349 -6.74 11.39 14.40
CA LEU A 349 -8.06 11.89 14.00
C LEU A 349 -8.05 13.42 13.81
N VAL A 350 -8.38 13.87 12.61
CA VAL A 350 -8.48 15.30 12.27
C VAL A 350 -9.87 15.64 11.76
N LEU A 351 -10.51 16.64 12.37
CA LEU A 351 -11.83 17.13 11.97
C LEU A 351 -11.84 18.64 11.81
N GLN A 352 -12.33 19.09 10.66
CA GLN A 352 -12.55 20.50 10.34
C GLN A 352 -13.96 20.72 9.81
N ASN A 353 -14.63 21.77 10.27
CA ASN A 353 -16.04 22.05 9.94
C ASN A 353 -16.26 23.23 8.96
N PHE A 354 -15.21 23.73 8.29
CA PHE A 354 -15.36 24.86 7.36
C PHE A 354 -14.53 24.73 6.07
N GLU A 355 -14.93 25.50 5.05
CA GLU A 355 -14.19 25.72 3.81
C GLU A 355 -14.06 27.23 3.55
N CYS A 356 -12.84 27.70 3.32
CA CYS A 356 -12.55 29.09 2.93
C CYS A 356 -12.68 29.26 1.42
N PHE A 357 -13.35 30.32 0.98
CA PHE A 357 -13.52 30.66 -0.45
C PHE A 357 -12.57 31.76 -0.94
N ASP A 358 -11.77 32.33 -0.04
CA ASP A 358 -10.72 33.31 -0.31
C ASP A 358 -9.46 33.03 0.51
N GLU A 359 -8.35 33.69 0.16
CA GLU A 359 -7.03 33.46 0.79
C GLU A 359 -7.01 33.86 2.26
N GLU A 360 -7.77 34.89 2.63
CA GLU A 360 -7.87 35.42 3.99
C GLU A 360 -8.90 34.69 4.87
N CYS A 361 -9.67 33.74 4.31
CA CYS A 361 -10.81 33.08 4.93
C CYS A 361 -11.88 34.03 5.51
N GLU A 362 -12.08 35.20 4.89
CA GLU A 362 -13.15 36.14 5.27
C GLU A 362 -14.52 35.63 4.84
N ASN A 363 -14.60 34.90 3.72
CA ASN A 363 -15.78 34.19 3.28
C ASN A 363 -15.56 32.68 3.44
N PHE A 364 -16.32 32.07 4.34
CA PHE A 364 -16.28 30.63 4.55
C PHE A 364 -17.69 30.06 4.70
N ALA A 365 -17.84 28.77 4.38
CA ALA A 365 -19.00 27.99 4.72
C ALA A 365 -18.69 27.07 5.89
N VAL A 366 -19.64 26.93 6.81
CA VAL A 366 -19.58 25.96 7.91
C VAL A 366 -20.50 24.80 7.58
N VAL A 367 -19.98 23.59 7.76
CA VAL A 367 -20.71 22.33 7.63
C VAL A 367 -20.51 21.55 8.93
N PRO A 368 -21.58 21.16 9.65
CA PRO A 368 -21.44 20.57 10.97
C PRO A 368 -20.54 19.34 11.03
N VAL A 369 -19.81 19.22 12.14
CA VAL A 369 -19.14 17.98 12.55
C VAL A 369 -19.96 17.30 13.65
N GLN A 370 -20.17 16.00 13.52
CA GLN A 370 -20.73 15.12 14.53
C GLN A 370 -19.80 13.92 14.69
N LEU A 371 -19.20 13.76 15.86
CA LEU A 371 -18.34 12.63 16.20
C LEU A 371 -18.90 11.91 17.43
N LEU A 372 -19.11 10.61 17.30
CA LEU A 372 -19.34 9.69 18.41
C LEU A 372 -18.25 8.62 18.40
N VAL A 373 -17.54 8.46 19.50
CA VAL A 373 -16.53 7.42 19.70
C VAL A 373 -16.86 6.64 20.98
N ARG A 374 -16.93 5.31 20.91
CA ARG A 374 -17.19 4.46 22.08
C ARG A 374 -16.22 3.29 22.12
N ASN A 375 -15.74 2.98 23.31
CA ASN A 375 -14.90 1.80 23.59
C ASN A 375 -13.73 1.65 22.61
N SER A 376 -13.08 2.75 22.25
CA SER A 376 -12.09 2.79 21.15
C SER A 376 -10.72 3.25 21.64
N ILE A 377 -9.70 3.03 20.82
CA ILE A 377 -8.33 3.52 21.04
C ILE A 377 -8.00 4.52 19.93
N ILE A 378 -7.55 5.72 20.30
CA ILE A 378 -6.99 6.71 19.40
C ILE A 378 -5.61 7.10 19.94
N ALA A 379 -4.58 6.49 19.37
CA ALA A 379 -3.21 6.56 19.86
C ALA A 379 -2.20 6.69 18.72
N GLY A 380 -1.00 7.17 19.03
CA GLY A 380 0.05 7.39 18.03
C GLY A 380 1.29 8.07 18.61
N SER A 381 2.15 8.54 17.70
CA SER A 381 3.47 9.09 18.04
C SER A 381 3.44 10.51 18.60
N ARG A 382 2.39 11.28 18.31
CA ARG A 382 2.28 12.69 18.72
C ARG A 382 1.79 12.82 20.16
N SER A 383 2.01 14.00 20.75
CA SER A 383 1.39 14.42 22.01
C SER A 383 -0.13 14.58 21.88
N ASP A 384 -0.60 14.91 20.67
CA ASP A 384 -2.01 15.09 20.33
C ASP A 384 -2.39 14.25 19.10
N GLU A 385 -3.22 13.25 19.36
CA GLU A 385 -3.79 12.37 18.34
C GLU A 385 -5.19 12.82 17.89
N LEU A 386 -5.74 13.83 18.57
CA LEU A 386 -6.98 14.50 18.20
C LEU A 386 -6.68 15.94 17.77
N ARG A 387 -7.15 16.33 16.59
CA ARG A 387 -7.05 17.71 16.11
C ARG A 387 -8.41 18.22 15.65
N PHE A 388 -8.95 19.18 16.38
CA PHE A 388 -10.22 19.82 16.06
C PHE A 388 -9.99 21.24 15.56
N ILE A 389 -10.55 21.54 14.39
CA ILE A 389 -10.43 22.82 13.71
C ILE A 389 -11.85 23.36 13.48
N ASP A 390 -12.34 24.14 14.43
CA ASP A 390 -13.70 24.68 14.41
C ASP A 390 -13.70 26.14 13.93
N GLY A 391 -14.39 26.38 12.81
CA GLY A 391 -14.51 27.70 12.19
C GLY A 391 -15.54 28.60 12.83
N VAL A 392 -16.24 28.15 13.88
CA VAL A 392 -17.25 28.94 14.58
C VAL A 392 -16.70 29.47 15.92
N ASP A 393 -16.72 30.79 16.06
CA ASP A 393 -16.38 31.53 17.28
C ASP A 393 -17.47 32.60 17.57
N PRO A 394 -18.18 32.55 18.72
CA PRO A 394 -18.01 31.60 19.83
C PRO A 394 -18.49 30.19 19.50
N PRO A 395 -18.04 29.14 20.24
CA PRO A 395 -18.42 27.76 19.98
C PRO A 395 -19.95 27.53 19.91
N ASP A 396 -20.39 26.84 18.86
CA ASP A 396 -21.78 26.37 18.70
C ASP A 396 -21.81 24.83 18.73
N PRO A 397 -22.43 24.21 19.75
CA PRO A 397 -22.57 22.75 19.83
C PRO A 397 -23.30 22.11 18.64
N LEU A 398 -24.05 22.87 17.84
CA LEU A 398 -24.69 22.37 16.62
C LEU A 398 -23.74 22.37 15.40
N ALA A 399 -22.64 23.11 15.46
CA ALA A 399 -21.64 23.19 14.39
C ALA A 399 -20.48 22.21 14.62
N PHE A 400 -20.17 21.87 15.86
CA PHE A 400 -19.11 20.93 16.22
C PHE A 400 -19.48 20.13 17.46
N GLN A 401 -20.04 18.93 17.25
CA GLN A 401 -20.47 18.01 18.30
C GLN A 401 -19.48 16.85 18.39
N VAL A 402 -18.88 16.68 19.57
CA VAL A 402 -17.97 15.58 19.88
C VAL A 402 -18.43 14.88 21.16
N GLU A 403 -18.54 13.56 21.10
CA GLU A 403 -18.79 12.70 22.25
C GLU A 403 -17.88 11.48 22.16
N ILE A 404 -17.01 11.30 23.15
CA ILE A 404 -16.08 10.18 23.27
C ILE A 404 -16.36 9.52 24.61
N ILE A 405 -16.52 8.19 24.62
CA ILE A 405 -16.94 7.44 25.79
C ILE A 405 -16.02 6.23 25.96
N ASN A 406 -15.53 6.02 27.19
CA ASN A 406 -14.83 4.79 27.60
C ASN A 406 -13.67 4.41 26.67
N SER A 407 -12.88 5.41 26.25
CA SER A 407 -11.89 5.26 25.19
C SER A 407 -10.50 5.71 25.64
N VAL A 408 -9.47 5.12 25.06
CA VAL A 408 -8.09 5.61 25.20
C VAL A 408 -7.88 6.71 24.16
N VAL A 409 -7.42 7.87 24.59
CA VAL A 409 -7.06 9.00 23.72
C VAL A 409 -5.74 9.59 24.17
N ARG A 410 -5.05 10.30 23.28
CA ARG A 410 -3.82 11.03 23.63
C ARG A 410 -3.96 12.50 23.26
N VAL A 411 -4.00 13.36 24.27
CA VAL A 411 -4.12 14.82 24.11
C VAL A 411 -3.25 15.56 25.14
N GLU A 412 -2.61 16.65 24.71
CA GLU A 412 -1.79 17.55 25.50
C GLU A 412 -2.08 19.00 25.10
N ASP A 413 -1.65 19.42 23.91
CA ASP A 413 -1.79 20.80 23.42
C ASP A 413 -3.26 21.15 23.10
N LEU A 414 -4.10 20.16 22.75
CA LEU A 414 -5.53 20.36 22.50
C LEU A 414 -6.22 21.06 23.69
N LEU A 415 -5.79 20.74 24.92
CA LEU A 415 -6.37 21.30 26.15
C LEU A 415 -6.08 22.80 26.32
N GLU A 416 -5.02 23.29 25.67
CA GLU A 416 -4.59 24.69 25.71
C GLU A 416 -4.97 25.48 24.43
N GLN A 417 -5.45 24.79 23.39
CA GLN A 417 -5.85 25.39 22.11
C GLN A 417 -6.93 26.46 22.29
N GLU A 418 -6.87 27.52 21.47
CA GLU A 418 -7.91 28.56 21.36
C GLU A 418 -8.36 29.14 22.71
N GLU A 419 -7.40 29.59 23.51
CA GLU A 419 -7.64 30.15 24.86
C GLU A 419 -8.28 29.14 25.84
N GLY A 420 -7.99 27.84 25.65
CA GLY A 420 -8.51 26.76 26.49
C GLY A 420 -9.92 26.31 26.10
N ARG A 421 -10.26 26.37 24.81
CA ARG A 421 -11.57 25.94 24.27
C ARG A 421 -11.93 24.51 24.69
N TYR A 422 -10.94 23.63 24.82
CA TYR A 422 -11.09 22.23 25.21
C TYR A 422 -10.44 21.92 26.57
N ALA A 423 -10.29 22.92 27.46
CA ALA A 423 -9.63 22.71 28.76
C ALA A 423 -10.37 21.73 29.68
N ASP A 424 -11.69 21.56 29.50
CA ASP A 424 -12.55 20.63 30.24
C ASP A 424 -12.90 19.36 29.43
N PHE A 425 -12.03 19.00 28.47
CA PHE A 425 -12.24 17.89 27.53
C PHE A 425 -12.66 16.58 28.21
N PHE A 426 -12.05 16.20 29.33
CA PHE A 426 -12.36 14.95 30.04
C PHE A 426 -13.62 15.04 30.92
N GLU A 427 -14.15 16.24 31.16
CA GLU A 427 -15.42 16.45 31.86
C GLU A 427 -16.59 16.58 30.89
N THR A 428 -16.37 17.11 29.68
CA THR A 428 -17.45 17.50 28.76
C THR A 428 -17.53 16.66 27.48
N LEU A 429 -16.38 16.31 26.89
CA LEU A 429 -16.31 15.64 25.58
C LEU A 429 -15.90 14.17 25.69
N CYS A 430 -15.07 13.80 26.66
CA CYS A 430 -14.47 12.47 26.82
C CYS A 430 -14.82 11.83 28.16
N GLN A 431 -15.97 11.17 28.24
CA GLN A 431 -16.46 10.56 29.48
C GLN A 431 -15.86 9.17 29.69
N GLY A 432 -15.28 8.91 30.87
CA GLY A 432 -14.68 7.61 31.17
C GLY A 432 -13.42 7.30 30.35
N CYS A 433 -12.82 8.30 29.72
CA CYS A 433 -11.63 8.13 28.91
C CYS A 433 -10.35 8.07 29.74
N TYR A 434 -9.32 7.44 29.16
CA TYR A 434 -7.96 7.47 29.67
C TYR A 434 -7.07 8.32 28.76
N ASN A 435 -6.33 9.29 29.34
CA ASN A 435 -5.35 10.08 28.59
C ASN A 435 -4.00 9.36 28.56
N LEU A 436 -3.66 8.76 27.43
CA LEU A 436 -2.45 7.98 27.24
C LEU A 436 -1.19 8.81 27.49
N GLN A 437 -0.33 8.36 28.39
CA GLN A 437 0.95 8.99 28.70
C GLN A 437 2.10 8.36 27.91
N PRO A 438 3.22 9.08 27.72
CA PRO A 438 4.44 8.46 27.22
C PRO A 438 4.81 7.24 28.07
N PHE A 439 5.11 6.11 27.41
CA PHE A 439 5.48 4.83 28.02
C PHE A 439 4.36 4.05 28.72
N ASP A 440 3.11 4.49 28.66
CA ASP A 440 2.01 3.64 29.09
C ASP A 440 1.97 2.36 28.23
N PRO A 441 1.83 1.18 28.84
CA PRO A 441 1.60 -0.06 28.10
C PRO A 441 0.27 0.03 27.37
N LEU A 442 0.26 -0.35 26.08
CA LEU A 442 -0.95 -0.34 25.26
C LEU A 442 -1.03 -1.56 24.36
N PHE A 443 -0.05 -1.73 23.48
CA PHE A 443 0.03 -2.82 22.50
C PHE A 443 1.22 -3.76 22.79
N LEU A 444 1.12 -5.02 22.37
CA LEU A 444 2.17 -6.04 22.55
C LEU A 444 3.47 -5.67 21.83
N SER A 445 3.40 -5.33 20.55
CA SER A 445 4.60 -5.01 19.75
C SER A 445 4.28 -4.09 18.59
N LEU A 446 4.61 -2.80 18.72
CA LEU A 446 4.49 -1.84 17.62
C LEU A 446 5.49 -2.10 16.48
N ASP A 447 6.64 -2.71 16.77
CA ASP A 447 7.67 -2.99 15.76
C ASP A 447 7.31 -4.20 14.87
N GLU A 448 6.39 -5.05 15.32
CA GLU A 448 5.92 -6.24 14.60
C GLU A 448 4.45 -6.08 14.13
N ASP A 449 3.91 -4.86 14.19
CA ASP A 449 2.51 -4.54 13.90
C ASP A 449 1.49 -5.38 14.69
N ASP A 450 1.87 -5.80 15.91
CA ASP A 450 1.01 -6.54 16.82
C ASP A 450 0.25 -5.58 17.76
N TYR A 451 -0.96 -5.22 17.32
CA TYR A 451 -1.88 -4.34 18.01
C TYR A 451 -2.79 -5.04 19.03
N HIS A 452 -2.53 -6.31 19.38
CA HIS A 452 -3.16 -6.91 20.55
C HIS A 452 -2.73 -6.16 21.81
N LEU A 453 -3.61 -6.16 22.82
CA LEU A 453 -3.37 -5.40 24.04
C LEU A 453 -2.23 -6.01 24.86
N ASP A 454 -1.34 -5.14 25.35
CA ASP A 454 -0.32 -5.54 26.32
C ASP A 454 -0.95 -6.12 27.59
N THR A 455 -0.22 -7.00 28.27
CA THR A 455 -0.67 -7.62 29.53
C THR A 455 -0.97 -6.63 30.66
N LEU A 456 -0.44 -5.41 30.58
CA LEU A 456 -0.69 -4.31 31.52
C LEU A 456 -1.40 -3.14 30.83
N SER A 457 -2.00 -3.36 29.66
CA SER A 457 -2.57 -2.32 28.81
C SER A 457 -3.54 -1.43 29.57
N VAL A 458 -3.41 -0.12 29.39
CA VAL A 458 -4.36 0.86 29.94
C VAL A 458 -5.74 0.79 29.28
N ALA A 459 -5.88 0.07 28.17
CA ALA A 459 -7.15 -0.15 27.48
C ALA A 459 -7.98 -1.30 28.09
N GLU A 460 -7.37 -2.12 28.95
CA GLU A 460 -8.03 -3.24 29.62
C GLU A 460 -9.20 -2.77 30.49
N GLU A 461 -10.35 -3.43 30.34
CA GLU A 461 -11.62 -3.17 31.02
C GLU A 461 -12.16 -1.73 30.86
N LEU A 462 -11.56 -0.90 30.00
CA LEU A 462 -11.91 0.53 29.88
C LEU A 462 -13.24 0.75 29.15
N GLY A 463 -13.59 -0.09 28.17
CA GLY A 463 -14.83 0.00 27.38
C GLY A 463 -16.10 -0.24 28.22
N GLN A 464 -15.97 -0.94 29.35
CA GLN A 464 -17.00 -1.23 30.36
C GLN A 464 -18.22 -2.04 29.91
N THR A 465 -18.88 -1.70 28.80
CA THR A 465 -20.13 -2.34 28.36
C THR A 465 -20.06 -2.83 26.94
N VAL A 466 -20.62 -4.01 26.68
CA VAL A 466 -20.76 -4.53 25.31
C VAL A 466 -21.80 -3.69 24.57
N ILE A 467 -21.41 -3.15 23.41
CA ILE A 467 -22.34 -2.48 22.50
C ILE A 467 -23.19 -3.56 21.79
N PRO A 468 -24.53 -3.50 21.81
CA PRO A 468 -25.37 -4.52 21.18
C PRO A 468 -25.04 -4.71 19.69
N GLY A 469 -24.81 -5.95 19.27
CA GLY A 469 -24.35 -6.28 17.91
C GLY A 469 -22.82 -6.34 17.74
N LEU A 470 -22.06 -6.00 18.78
CA LEU A 470 -20.59 -6.05 18.82
C LEU A 470 -20.11 -6.96 19.96
N GLU A 471 -20.71 -8.15 20.09
CA GLU A 471 -20.35 -9.13 21.12
C GLU A 471 -19.01 -9.85 20.88
N LEU A 472 -18.49 -9.76 19.65
CA LEU A 472 -17.21 -10.28 19.25
C LEU A 472 -16.28 -9.12 18.88
N ASP A 473 -14.98 -9.30 19.05
CA ASP A 473 -13.96 -8.38 18.56
C ASP A 473 -13.63 -8.64 17.08
N LEU A 474 -12.63 -7.92 16.54
CA LEU A 474 -12.19 -8.02 15.15
C LEU A 474 -11.71 -9.45 14.76
N GLU A 475 -11.18 -10.22 15.71
CA GLU A 475 -10.67 -11.58 15.50
C GLU A 475 -11.67 -12.67 15.94
N GLY A 476 -12.82 -12.25 16.49
CA GLY A 476 -13.88 -13.15 16.90
C GLY A 476 -13.79 -13.63 18.34
N ILE A 477 -12.98 -12.98 19.17
CA ILE A 477 -12.92 -13.19 20.61
C ILE A 477 -14.17 -12.58 21.25
N VAL A 478 -14.77 -13.29 22.20
CA VAL A 478 -15.98 -12.84 22.88
C VAL A 478 -15.64 -11.73 23.87
N ARG A 479 -16.32 -10.60 23.76
CA ARG A 479 -16.20 -9.50 24.72
C ARG A 479 -16.92 -9.86 26.02
N MET A 480 -16.20 -9.87 27.14
CA MET A 480 -16.76 -10.09 28.47
C MET A 480 -16.77 -8.78 29.25
N GLU A 481 -17.88 -8.45 29.92
CA GLU A 481 -17.92 -7.21 30.71
C GLU A 481 -17.11 -7.33 32.01
N PRO A 482 -16.33 -6.30 32.38
CA PRO A 482 -16.10 -5.06 31.61
C PRO A 482 -15.21 -5.29 30.37
N VAL A 483 -15.64 -4.77 29.22
CA VAL A 483 -14.94 -4.97 27.93
C VAL A 483 -13.73 -4.07 27.81
N ASP A 484 -12.77 -4.48 26.99
CA ASP A 484 -11.62 -3.66 26.64
C ASP A 484 -11.98 -2.53 25.65
N ALA A 485 -11.21 -1.45 25.68
CA ALA A 485 -11.26 -0.45 24.62
C ALA A 485 -10.46 -0.93 23.40
N GLY A 486 -10.98 -0.67 22.19
CA GLY A 486 -10.33 -0.98 20.92
C GLY A 486 -10.98 -2.14 20.16
N ALA A 487 -10.36 -2.43 19.01
CA ALA A 487 -10.83 -3.44 18.06
C ALA A 487 -10.53 -4.88 18.47
N LEU A 488 -9.57 -5.09 19.36
CA LEU A 488 -9.10 -6.40 19.81
C LEU A 488 -9.27 -6.50 21.33
N GLU A 489 -9.85 -7.60 21.81
CA GLU A 489 -9.89 -7.92 23.24
C GLU A 489 -8.54 -8.51 23.67
N ARG A 490 -8.17 -8.28 24.92
CA ARG A 490 -7.00 -8.92 25.52
C ARG A 490 -7.28 -10.40 25.74
N GLU A 491 -6.37 -11.25 25.28
CA GLU A 491 -6.37 -12.67 25.64
C GLU A 491 -5.52 -12.92 26.90
N GLU A 492 -6.11 -13.52 27.93
CA GLU A 492 -5.35 -14.08 29.05
C GLU A 492 -4.72 -15.42 28.63
N ASN A 493 -3.39 -15.42 28.41
CA ASN A 493 -2.60 -16.64 28.18
C ASN A 493 -2.51 -17.56 29.40
#